data_AF-A0A0F9AWY9-F1
#
_entry.id   AF-A0A0F9AWY9-F1
#
_cell.length_a   1.000
_cell.length_b   1.000
_cell.length_c   1.000
_cell.angle_alpha   90.00
_cell.angle_beta   90.00
_cell.angle_gamma   90.00
#
_symmetry.space_group_name_H-M   'P 1'
#
loop_
_entity.id
_entity.type
_entity.pdbx_description
1 polymer ?
#
loop_
_entity_poly.entity_id
_entity_poly.type
_entity_poly.pdbx_seq_one_letter_code
_entity_poly.pdbx_strand_id
1 'polypeptide(L)'
;MRKVFKKIVITIGSILLVFAILAGTWVWYSRKSHPRVKGSIKVDGLTAPVEIFRDKHGVPHIYAGTEEDLFFAQGFVHAQDRFWQMELWRRIGAGRLSELFGEGVLGTDIYLRTMGFARLAEQEYAMYEDEYRRILDAYAAGVNAYILDRKPAKLGIEFSLLKLMGAEFEIEPWTPVNTLTWIKVMSQDLGANMESELINLDRIRTMGISMALD
;
A
#
# COMPACT_ATOMS: atom_id res chain seq x y z
N MET A 1 -47.28 26.73 -18.10
CA MET A 1 -45.89 26.89 -18.57
C MET A 1 -44.94 27.51 -17.52
N ARG A 2 -45.20 28.71 -16.98
CA ARG A 2 -44.29 29.40 -16.02
C ARG A 2 -43.97 28.64 -14.72
N LYS A 3 -44.93 27.88 -14.16
CA LYS A 3 -44.70 27.03 -12.96
C LYS A 3 -43.82 25.80 -13.24
N VAL A 4 -43.91 25.22 -14.44
CA VAL A 4 -43.10 24.06 -14.85
C VAL A 4 -41.66 24.51 -15.12
N PHE A 5 -41.47 25.62 -15.82
CA PHE A 5 -40.16 26.23 -16.03
C PHE A 5 -39.45 26.56 -14.70
N LYS A 6 -40.16 27.17 -13.74
CA LYS A 6 -39.60 27.45 -12.40
C LYS A 6 -39.17 26.18 -11.66
N LYS A 7 -39.92 25.09 -11.76
CA LYS A 7 -39.54 23.79 -11.16
C LYS A 7 -38.28 23.21 -11.81
N ILE A 8 -38.19 23.23 -13.14
CA ILE A 8 -37.02 22.74 -13.88
C ILE A 8 -35.76 23.52 -13.48
N VAL A 9 -35.83 24.85 -13.43
CA VAL A 9 -34.70 25.69 -13.03
C VAL A 9 -34.27 25.41 -11.59
N ILE A 10 -35.21 25.23 -10.67
CA ILE A 10 -34.89 24.86 -9.27
C ILE A 10 -34.22 23.49 -9.22
N THR A 11 -34.76 22.47 -9.91
CA THR A 11 -34.18 21.12 -9.91
C THR A 11 -32.78 21.11 -10.50
N ILE A 12 -32.56 21.77 -11.64
CA ILE A 12 -31.22 21.89 -12.25
C ILE A 12 -30.28 22.64 -11.31
N GLY A 13 -30.72 23.75 -10.71
CA GLY A 13 -29.94 24.51 -9.73
C GLY A 13 -29.57 23.68 -8.50
N SER A 14 -30.49 22.86 -7.98
CA SER A 14 -30.23 21.94 -6.86
C SER A 14 -29.26 20.84 -7.24
N ILE A 15 -29.37 20.25 -8.44
CA ILE A 15 -28.42 19.23 -8.92
C ILE A 15 -27.02 19.84 -9.05
N LEU A 16 -26.90 21.02 -9.67
CA LEU A 16 -25.63 21.73 -9.81
C LEU A 16 -25.02 22.08 -8.46
N LEU A 17 -25.84 22.49 -7.48
CA LEU A 17 -25.38 22.78 -6.12
C LEU A 17 -24.86 21.51 -5.43
N VAL A 18 -25.57 20.40 -5.54
CA VAL A 18 -25.12 19.10 -5.00
C VAL A 18 -23.81 18.69 -5.66
N PHE A 19 -23.69 18.78 -6.98
CA PHE A 19 -22.44 18.50 -7.69
C PHE A 19 -21.30 19.42 -7.26
N ALA A 20 -21.54 20.71 -7.08
CA ALA A 20 -20.53 21.65 -6.61
C ALA A 20 -20.07 21.33 -5.18
N ILE A 21 -21.00 20.93 -4.30
CA ILE A 21 -20.69 20.48 -2.94
C ILE A 21 -19.86 19.20 -3.00
N LEU A 22 -20.26 18.20 -3.78
CA LEU A 22 -19.53 16.94 -3.92
C LEU A 22 -18.13 17.13 -4.53
N ALA A 23 -17.99 18.01 -5.53
CA ALA A 23 -16.70 18.35 -6.12
C ALA A 23 -15.81 19.10 -5.11
N GLY A 24 -16.40 20.04 -4.36
CA GLY A 24 -15.70 20.79 -3.31
C GLY A 24 -15.21 19.90 -2.17
N THR A 25 -16.06 18.98 -1.70
CA THR A 25 -15.68 18.00 -0.68
C THR A 25 -14.62 17.05 -1.20
N TRP A 26 -14.73 16.56 -2.45
CA TRP A 26 -13.71 15.72 -3.08
C TRP A 26 -12.35 16.42 -3.14
N VAL A 27 -12.27 17.63 -3.70
CA VAL A 27 -11.01 18.39 -3.80
C VAL A 27 -10.41 18.66 -2.41
N TRP A 28 -11.24 19.03 -1.43
CA TRP A 28 -10.77 19.24 -0.06
C TRP A 28 -10.22 17.94 0.55
N TYR A 29 -10.91 16.82 0.35
CA TYR A 29 -10.51 15.53 0.90
C TYR A 29 -9.21 15.01 0.27
N SER A 30 -9.08 15.10 -1.06
CA SER A 30 -7.86 14.70 -1.77
C SER A 30 -6.66 15.54 -1.36
N ARG A 31 -6.83 16.85 -1.15
CA ARG A 31 -5.71 17.72 -0.70
C ARG A 31 -5.30 17.46 0.74
N LYS A 32 -6.20 16.98 1.58
CA LYS A 32 -5.94 16.72 3.01
C LYS A 32 -4.95 15.58 3.23
N SER A 33 -4.91 14.60 2.32
CA SER A 33 -3.96 13.48 2.36
C SER A 33 -2.61 13.80 1.72
N HIS A 34 -2.44 14.96 1.07
CA HIS A 34 -1.16 15.28 0.43
C HIS A 34 -0.07 15.51 1.48
N PRO A 35 1.08 14.82 1.38
CA PRO A 35 2.20 15.01 2.29
C PRO A 35 2.82 16.40 2.15
N ARG A 36 3.44 16.88 3.24
CA ARG A 36 4.33 18.05 3.16
C ARG A 36 5.65 17.61 2.52
N VAL A 37 5.89 18.05 1.29
CA VAL A 37 7.10 17.73 0.51
C VAL A 37 8.08 18.89 0.36
N LYS A 38 7.81 20.03 1.02
CA LYS A 38 8.65 21.25 0.97
C LYS A 38 9.04 21.75 2.36
N GLY A 39 10.22 22.36 2.41
CA GLY A 39 10.83 22.91 3.62
C GLY A 39 11.47 21.82 4.49
N SER A 40 11.89 22.20 5.70
CA SER A 40 12.54 21.29 6.63
C SER A 40 11.53 20.58 7.51
N ILE A 41 11.74 19.27 7.71
CA ILE A 41 11.00 18.43 8.64
C ILE A 41 12.03 17.85 9.59
N LYS A 42 11.80 18.02 10.90
CA LYS A 42 12.60 17.35 11.92
C LYS A 42 11.97 15.99 12.19
N VAL A 43 12.80 14.95 12.12
CA VAL A 43 12.43 13.56 12.41
C VAL A 43 13.51 12.99 13.32
N ASP A 44 13.10 12.13 14.23
CA ASP A 44 14.02 11.40 15.08
C ASP A 44 14.59 10.20 14.31
N GLY A 45 15.85 9.83 14.58
CA GLY A 45 16.51 8.67 13.97
C GLY A 45 17.54 8.99 12.88
N LEU A 46 17.56 10.22 12.34
CA LEU A 46 18.63 10.65 11.44
C LEU A 46 19.88 11.08 12.22
N THR A 47 21.06 10.67 11.74
CA THR A 47 22.34 11.06 12.33
C THR A 47 22.86 12.39 11.77
N ALA A 48 22.54 12.68 10.50
CA ALA A 48 22.88 13.91 9.80
C ALA A 48 21.70 14.42 8.95
N PRO A 49 21.72 15.69 8.50
CA PRO A 49 20.71 16.20 7.58
C PRO A 49 20.69 15.41 6.26
N VAL A 50 19.49 15.09 5.78
CA VAL A 50 19.24 14.48 4.47
C VAL A 50 18.52 15.47 3.57
N GLU A 51 19.00 15.62 2.33
CA GLU A 51 18.37 16.47 1.32
C GLU A 51 17.51 15.64 0.37
N ILE A 52 16.26 16.06 0.18
CA ILE A 52 15.31 15.41 -0.72
C ILE A 52 14.88 16.43 -1.77
N PHE A 53 15.36 16.24 -2.99
CA PHE A 53 14.96 17.02 -4.16
C PHE A 53 13.90 16.26 -4.95
N ARG A 54 12.77 16.89 -5.28
CA ARG A 54 11.77 16.31 -6.18
C ARG A 54 11.80 17.04 -7.52
N ASP A 55 11.92 16.28 -8.60
CA ASP A 55 11.96 16.83 -9.95
C ASP A 55 10.57 17.34 -10.42
N LYS A 56 10.49 17.81 -11.67
CA LYS A 56 9.24 18.31 -12.26
C LYS A 56 8.13 17.26 -12.40
N HIS A 57 8.49 15.97 -12.34
CA HIS A 57 7.57 14.83 -12.36
C HIS A 57 7.25 14.31 -10.96
N GLY A 58 7.84 14.91 -9.91
CA GLY A 58 7.66 14.49 -8.53
C GLY A 58 8.55 13.33 -8.12
N VAL A 59 9.54 12.94 -8.94
CA VAL A 59 10.47 11.85 -8.63
C VAL A 59 11.45 12.33 -7.55
N PRO A 60 11.57 11.62 -6.41
CA PRO A 60 12.48 12.02 -5.34
C PRO A 60 13.91 11.56 -5.61
N HIS A 61 14.86 12.48 -5.42
CA HIS A 61 16.29 12.28 -5.37
C HIS A 61 16.75 12.52 -3.94
N ILE A 62 17.39 11.54 -3.31
CA ILE A 62 17.76 11.55 -1.89
C ILE A 62 19.28 11.61 -1.77
N TYR A 63 19.78 12.58 -1.01
CA TYR A 63 21.20 12.77 -0.74
C TYR A 63 21.45 12.73 0.77
N ALA A 64 22.22 11.74 1.23
CA ALA A 64 22.53 11.51 2.63
C ALA A 64 24.04 11.25 2.82
N GLY A 65 24.54 11.49 4.04
CA GLY A 65 25.95 11.28 4.38
C GLY A 65 26.31 9.83 4.75
N THR A 66 25.32 9.01 5.09
CA THR A 66 25.47 7.60 5.47
C THR A 66 24.42 6.76 4.75
N GLU A 67 24.66 5.46 4.64
CA GLU A 67 23.69 4.53 4.06
C GLU A 67 22.44 4.42 4.93
N GLU A 68 22.60 4.36 6.26
CA GLU A 68 21.47 4.29 7.18
C GLU A 68 20.55 5.52 7.04
N ASP A 69 21.10 6.74 6.98
CA ASP A 69 20.31 7.96 6.76
C ASP A 69 19.64 7.96 5.37
N LEU A 70 20.30 7.40 4.34
CA LEU A 70 19.75 7.26 2.99
C LEU A 70 18.51 6.36 2.98
N PHE A 71 18.64 5.15 3.53
CA PHE A 71 17.55 4.17 3.55
C PHE A 71 16.41 4.58 4.49
N PHE A 72 16.73 5.26 5.61
CA PHE A 72 15.73 5.92 6.45
C PHE A 72 14.92 6.93 5.62
N ALA A 73 15.59 7.85 4.92
CA ALA A 73 14.90 8.84 4.11
C ALA A 73 14.11 8.21 2.96
N GLN A 74 14.61 7.12 2.37
CA GLN A 74 13.88 6.36 1.35
C GLN A 74 12.58 5.79 1.91
N GLY A 75 12.61 5.13 3.08
CA GLY A 75 11.41 4.62 3.74
C GLY A 75 10.41 5.74 4.05
N PHE A 76 10.89 6.87 4.56
CA PHE A 76 10.07 8.04 4.84
C PHE A 76 9.39 8.59 3.57
N VAL A 77 10.13 8.75 2.47
CA VAL A 77 9.62 9.25 1.19
C VAL A 77 8.63 8.26 0.55
N HIS A 78 8.92 6.95 0.59
CA HIS A 78 7.97 5.94 0.12
C HIS A 78 6.65 6.02 0.89
N ALA A 79 6.70 6.17 2.21
CA ALA A 79 5.50 6.33 3.01
C ALA A 79 4.77 7.65 2.72
N GLN A 80 5.48 8.74 2.41
CA GLN A 80 4.85 9.97 1.93
C GLN A 80 4.03 9.76 0.67
N ASP A 81 4.61 9.06 -0.31
CA ASP A 81 4.07 9.04 -1.66
C ASP A 81 3.14 7.84 -1.91
N ARG A 82 3.32 6.71 -1.19
CA ARG A 82 2.74 5.40 -1.53
C ARG A 82 2.24 4.58 -0.35
N PHE A 83 2.02 5.15 0.83
CA PHE A 83 1.73 4.33 2.01
C PHE A 83 0.51 3.42 1.88
N TRP A 84 -0.57 3.86 1.22
CA TRP A 84 -1.70 2.97 0.92
C TRP A 84 -1.29 1.69 0.16
N GLN A 85 -0.48 1.86 -0.89
CA GLN A 85 0.05 0.75 -1.68
C GLN A 85 0.90 -0.18 -0.81
N MET A 86 1.78 0.39 0.01
CA MET A 86 2.63 -0.38 0.93
C MET A 86 1.81 -1.17 1.95
N GLU A 87 0.77 -0.56 2.52
CA GLU A 87 -0.12 -1.21 3.49
C GLU A 87 -0.90 -2.37 2.87
N LEU A 88 -1.41 -2.18 1.65
CA LEU A 88 -2.10 -3.22 0.92
C LEU A 88 -1.16 -4.40 0.64
N TRP A 89 0.06 -4.13 0.18
CA TRP A 89 1.09 -5.14 -0.08
C TRP A 89 1.52 -5.89 1.17
N ARG A 90 1.66 -5.20 2.31
CA ARG A 90 1.93 -5.84 3.61
C ARG A 90 0.83 -6.84 3.96
N ARG A 91 -0.43 -6.49 3.74
CA ARG A 91 -1.59 -7.36 4.03
C ARG A 91 -1.71 -8.53 3.05
N ILE A 92 -1.38 -8.33 1.78
CA ILE A 92 -1.25 -9.45 0.82
C ILE A 92 -0.15 -10.40 1.30
N GLY A 93 1.03 -9.89 1.61
CA GLY A 93 2.15 -10.70 2.06
C GLY A 93 1.87 -11.54 3.30
N ALA A 94 1.03 -11.02 4.21
CA ALA A 94 0.66 -11.68 5.45
C ALA A 94 -0.66 -12.49 5.37
N GLY A 95 -1.40 -12.44 4.26
CA GLY A 95 -2.76 -12.97 4.16
C GLY A 95 -3.70 -12.37 5.21
N ARG A 96 -3.86 -11.04 5.14
CA ARG A 96 -4.66 -10.19 6.06
C ARG A 96 -5.55 -9.19 5.30
N LEU A 97 -5.97 -9.53 4.08
CA LEU A 97 -6.85 -8.70 3.26
C LEU A 97 -8.28 -8.67 3.80
N SER A 98 -8.75 -9.77 4.38
CA SER A 98 -10.11 -9.88 4.94
C SER A 98 -10.35 -8.92 6.10
N GLU A 99 -9.30 -8.49 6.78
CA GLU A 99 -9.38 -7.42 7.79
C GLU A 99 -9.80 -6.06 7.21
N LEU A 100 -9.52 -5.80 5.93
CA LEU A 100 -9.93 -4.56 5.26
C LEU A 100 -11.21 -4.72 4.43
N PHE A 101 -11.39 -5.88 3.78
CA PHE A 101 -12.43 -6.08 2.77
C PHE A 101 -13.52 -7.10 3.18
N GLY A 102 -13.39 -7.70 4.36
CA GLY A 102 -14.34 -8.66 4.90
C GLY A 102 -14.19 -10.08 4.34
N GLU A 103 -15.20 -10.91 4.59
CA GLU A 103 -15.18 -12.36 4.34
C GLU A 103 -15.00 -12.73 2.87
N GLY A 104 -15.40 -11.86 1.94
CA GLY A 104 -15.32 -12.11 0.50
C GLY A 104 -13.92 -12.41 -0.04
N VAL A 105 -12.86 -12.03 0.70
CA VAL A 105 -11.46 -12.30 0.34
C VAL A 105 -10.78 -13.30 1.28
N LEU A 106 -11.52 -13.95 2.18
CA LEU A 106 -10.95 -14.89 3.16
C LEU A 106 -10.22 -16.08 2.48
N GLY A 107 -10.74 -16.58 1.37
CA GLY A 107 -10.08 -17.64 0.60
C GLY A 107 -8.68 -17.23 0.10
N THR A 108 -8.51 -15.95 -0.25
CA THR A 108 -7.21 -15.39 -0.65
C THR A 108 -6.25 -15.34 0.54
N ASP A 109 -6.73 -14.93 1.71
CA ASP A 109 -5.91 -14.92 2.94
C ASP A 109 -5.45 -16.33 3.34
N ILE A 110 -6.35 -17.32 3.25
CA ILE A 110 -6.00 -18.72 3.51
C ILE A 110 -4.89 -19.16 2.57
N TYR A 111 -5.04 -18.93 1.26
CA TYR A 111 -4.02 -19.26 0.27
C TYR A 111 -2.67 -18.60 0.57
N LEU A 112 -2.65 -17.29 0.82
CA LEU A 112 -1.42 -16.54 1.11
C LEU A 112 -0.74 -17.01 2.41
N ARG A 113 -1.52 -17.38 3.43
CA ARG A 113 -0.99 -17.99 4.67
C ARG A 113 -0.49 -19.41 4.47
N THR A 114 -1.09 -20.18 3.57
CA THR A 114 -0.58 -21.50 3.17
C THR A 114 0.78 -21.36 2.49
N MET A 115 0.94 -20.38 1.59
CA MET A 115 2.23 -20.07 0.96
C MET A 115 3.28 -19.64 1.99
N GLY A 116 2.87 -18.92 3.04
CA GLY A 116 3.72 -18.67 4.21
C GLY A 116 4.82 -17.64 4.01
N PHE A 117 4.63 -16.66 3.12
CA PHE A 117 5.64 -15.65 2.78
C PHE A 117 6.14 -14.87 4.00
N ALA A 118 5.24 -14.42 4.89
CA ALA A 118 5.62 -13.70 6.09
C ALA A 118 6.52 -14.54 7.03
N ARG A 119 6.16 -15.81 7.25
CA ARG A 119 6.96 -16.74 8.08
C ARG A 119 8.36 -16.97 7.47
N LEU A 120 8.45 -17.09 6.15
CA LEU A 120 9.74 -17.21 5.47
C LEU A 120 10.56 -15.93 5.56
N ALA A 121 9.92 -14.76 5.50
CA ALA A 121 10.59 -13.47 5.62
C ALA A 121 11.16 -13.25 7.04
N GLU A 122 10.46 -13.70 8.09
CA GLU A 122 10.97 -13.68 9.47
C GLU A 122 12.21 -14.55 9.63
N GLN A 123 12.17 -15.78 9.10
CA GLN A 123 13.29 -16.71 9.15
C GLN A 123 14.51 -16.15 8.41
N GLU A 124 14.30 -15.57 7.23
CA GLU A 124 15.37 -14.98 6.43
C GLU A 124 15.98 -13.74 7.10
N TYR A 125 15.15 -12.85 7.65
CA TYR A 125 15.66 -11.68 8.36
C TYR A 125 16.55 -12.06 9.55
N ALA A 126 16.19 -13.12 10.28
CA ALA A 126 17.01 -13.64 11.38
C ALA A 126 18.36 -14.22 10.93
N MET A 127 18.51 -14.58 9.64
CA MET A 127 19.74 -15.11 9.06
C MET A 127 20.62 -14.04 8.42
N TYR A 128 20.11 -12.82 8.20
CA TYR A 128 20.91 -11.76 7.59
C TYR A 128 22.07 -11.31 8.48
N GLU A 129 23.17 -10.95 7.83
CA GLU A 129 24.30 -10.29 8.48
C GLU A 129 23.87 -8.92 9.03
N ASP A 130 24.58 -8.43 10.04
CA ASP A 130 24.25 -7.18 10.74
C ASP A 130 24.22 -5.96 9.79
N GLU A 131 25.04 -5.97 8.74
CA GLU A 131 25.06 -4.93 7.71
C GLU A 131 23.72 -4.80 6.98
N TYR A 132 23.16 -5.90 6.47
CA TYR A 132 21.87 -5.88 5.77
C TYR A 132 20.70 -5.61 6.71
N ARG A 133 20.76 -6.13 7.95
CA ARG A 133 19.74 -5.82 8.96
C ARG A 133 19.68 -4.33 9.26
N ARG A 134 20.83 -3.66 9.45
CA ARG A 134 20.89 -2.20 9.65
C ARG A 134 20.20 -1.41 8.55
N ILE A 135 20.37 -1.81 7.29
CA ILE A 135 19.70 -1.16 6.15
C ILE A 135 18.17 -1.33 6.21
N LEU A 136 17.70 -2.55 6.44
CA LEU A 136 16.26 -2.84 6.53
C LEU A 136 15.61 -2.17 7.75
N ASP A 137 16.33 -2.12 8.87
CA ASP A 137 15.90 -1.46 10.10
C ASP A 137 15.80 0.05 9.90
N ALA A 138 16.81 0.66 9.26
CA ALA A 138 16.78 2.08 8.92
C ALA A 138 15.60 2.42 8.01
N TYR A 139 15.37 1.63 6.96
CA TYR A 139 14.21 1.80 6.08
C TYR A 139 12.89 1.72 6.86
N ALA A 140 12.72 0.70 7.71
CA ALA A 140 11.52 0.54 8.51
C ALA A 140 11.33 1.70 9.50
N ALA A 141 12.40 2.18 10.13
CA ALA A 141 12.38 3.36 10.99
C ALA A 141 11.94 4.62 10.23
N GLY A 142 12.40 4.79 8.99
CA GLY A 142 11.97 5.87 8.11
C GLY A 142 10.46 5.85 7.79
N VAL A 143 9.93 4.67 7.45
CA VAL A 143 8.48 4.48 7.27
C VAL A 143 7.74 4.85 8.56
N ASN A 144 8.20 4.35 9.71
CA ASN A 144 7.60 4.59 11.02
C ASN A 144 7.59 6.07 11.42
N ALA A 145 8.68 6.79 11.15
CA ALA A 145 8.77 8.24 11.38
C ALA A 145 7.72 9.03 10.57
N TYR A 146 7.22 8.48 9.46
CA TYR A 146 6.11 9.07 8.74
C TYR A 146 4.75 8.63 9.31
N ILE A 147 4.54 7.36 9.63
CA ILE A 147 3.18 6.84 9.84
C ILE A 147 2.65 7.00 11.27
N LEU A 148 3.51 6.89 12.29
CA LEU A 148 3.07 6.72 13.68
C LEU A 148 2.39 7.97 14.26
N ASP A 149 2.81 9.18 13.86
CA ASP A 149 2.23 10.44 14.35
C ASP A 149 1.05 10.94 13.52
N ARG A 150 0.56 10.14 12.56
CA ARG A 150 -0.46 10.56 11.60
C ARG A 150 -1.74 9.75 11.74
N LYS A 151 -2.87 10.46 11.70
CA LYS A 151 -4.17 9.82 11.56
C LYS A 151 -4.26 9.12 10.20
N PRO A 152 -4.95 7.97 10.08
CA PRO A 152 -5.07 7.24 8.81
C PRO A 152 -5.55 8.09 7.63
N ALA A 153 -6.49 9.01 7.86
CA ALA A 153 -6.99 9.93 6.85
C ALA A 153 -5.94 10.91 6.28
N LYS A 154 -4.78 11.07 6.93
CA LYS A 154 -3.63 11.85 6.42
C LYS A 154 -2.60 10.99 5.70
N LEU A 155 -2.76 9.66 5.73
CA LEU A 155 -1.85 8.71 5.10
C LEU A 155 -2.35 8.24 3.72
N GLY A 156 -3.63 8.48 3.41
CA GLY A 156 -4.27 8.13 2.15
C GLY A 156 -5.77 8.40 2.22
N ILE A 157 -6.38 8.65 1.06
CA ILE A 157 -7.84 8.82 0.95
C ILE A 157 -8.55 7.48 1.14
N GLU A 158 -7.89 6.40 0.73
CA GLU A 158 -8.34 5.02 0.78
C GLU A 158 -8.66 4.59 2.21
N PHE A 159 -7.83 4.98 3.19
CA PHE A 159 -8.10 4.74 4.61
C PHE A 159 -9.38 5.40 5.10
N SER A 160 -9.74 6.56 4.54
CA SER A 160 -10.98 7.25 4.90
C SER A 160 -12.20 6.58 4.27
N LEU A 161 -12.04 6.06 3.05
CA LEU A 161 -13.08 5.27 2.38
C LEU A 161 -13.32 3.95 3.10
N LEU A 162 -12.27 3.24 3.49
CA LEU A 162 -12.37 2.01 4.29
C LEU A 162 -13.15 2.25 5.58
N LYS A 163 -12.82 3.33 6.30
CA LYS A 163 -13.57 3.71 7.50
C LYS A 163 -15.05 4.02 7.22
N LEU A 164 -15.36 4.65 6.09
CA LEU A 164 -16.74 4.91 5.67
C LEU A 164 -17.49 3.62 5.33
N MET A 165 -16.78 2.64 4.78
CA MET A 165 -17.31 1.29 4.48
C MET A 165 -17.44 0.41 5.72
N GLY A 166 -17.08 0.92 6.91
CA GLY A 166 -17.19 0.19 8.17
C GLY A 166 -16.00 -0.74 8.46
N ALA A 167 -14.91 -0.64 7.71
CA ALA A 167 -13.68 -1.38 8.03
C ALA A 167 -13.04 -0.79 9.29
N GLU A 168 -12.77 -1.65 10.27
CA GLU A 168 -12.01 -1.33 11.46
C GLU A 168 -10.57 -1.80 11.28
N PHE A 169 -9.64 -0.86 11.29
CA PHE A 169 -8.22 -1.16 11.12
C PHE A 169 -7.37 -0.17 11.90
N GLU A 170 -6.18 -0.63 12.29
CA GLU A 170 -5.14 0.19 12.91
C GLU A 170 -3.89 0.19 12.04
N ILE A 171 -3.19 1.33 12.05
CA ILE A 171 -1.90 1.45 11.36
C ILE A 171 -0.84 0.90 12.29
N GLU A 172 -0.46 -0.36 12.04
CA GLU A 172 0.61 -1.03 12.77
C GLU A 172 1.99 -0.52 12.32
N PRO A 173 2.99 -0.48 13.21
CA PRO A 173 4.37 -0.16 12.85
C PRO A 173 4.88 -1.05 11.71
N TRP A 174 5.64 -0.44 10.80
CA TRP A 174 6.36 -1.15 9.75
C TRP A 174 7.58 -1.85 10.33
N THR A 175 7.79 -3.10 9.94
CA THR A 175 8.96 -3.90 10.34
C THR A 175 9.79 -4.28 9.10
N PRO A 176 11.08 -4.60 9.28
CA PRO A 176 11.94 -5.15 8.22
C PRO A 176 11.30 -6.32 7.46
N VAL A 177 10.60 -7.19 8.18
CA VAL A 177 9.88 -8.36 7.65
C VAL A 177 8.83 -7.92 6.61
N ASN A 178 8.15 -6.80 6.82
CA ASN A 178 7.15 -6.31 5.87
C ASN A 178 7.77 -5.96 4.51
N THR A 179 8.99 -5.41 4.50
CA THR A 179 9.75 -5.13 3.27
C THR A 179 10.11 -6.43 2.54
N LEU A 180 10.60 -7.43 3.27
CA LEU A 180 11.01 -8.72 2.69
C LEU A 180 9.83 -9.59 2.23
N THR A 181 8.66 -9.43 2.83
CA THR A 181 7.51 -10.24 2.46
C THR A 181 7.06 -9.95 1.03
N TRP A 182 7.11 -8.68 0.61
CA TRP A 182 6.63 -8.27 -0.72
C TRP A 182 7.48 -8.88 -1.86
N ILE A 183 8.80 -8.94 -1.73
CA ILE A 183 9.64 -9.54 -2.78
C ILE A 183 9.33 -11.02 -2.97
N LYS A 184 8.93 -11.75 -1.91
CA LYS A 184 8.51 -13.15 -2.01
C LYS A 184 7.19 -13.31 -2.75
N VAL A 185 6.22 -12.43 -2.48
CA VAL A 185 4.95 -12.39 -3.22
C VAL A 185 5.22 -12.12 -4.71
N MET A 186 6.04 -11.11 -5.02
CA MET A 186 6.42 -10.79 -6.41
C MET A 186 7.11 -11.96 -7.11
N SER A 187 8.03 -12.65 -6.44
CA SER A 187 8.71 -13.82 -7.00
C SER A 187 7.73 -14.95 -7.35
N GLN A 188 6.69 -15.15 -6.54
CA GLN A 188 5.65 -16.13 -6.85
C GLN A 188 4.78 -15.70 -8.03
N ASP A 189 4.39 -14.42 -8.07
CA ASP A 189 3.57 -13.86 -9.16
C ASP A 189 4.27 -13.98 -10.52
N LEU A 190 5.59 -13.78 -10.54
CA LEU A 190 6.42 -13.90 -11.76
C LEU A 190 6.67 -15.35 -12.22
N GLY A 191 6.39 -16.36 -11.39
CA GLY A 191 6.58 -17.78 -11.73
C GLY A 191 5.53 -18.35 -12.69
N ALA A 192 4.28 -17.92 -12.55
CA ALA A 192 3.11 -18.18 -13.44
C ALA A 192 2.83 -19.63 -13.91
N ASN A 193 3.47 -20.67 -13.34
CA ASN A 193 3.33 -22.05 -13.82
C ASN A 193 2.27 -22.89 -13.07
N MET A 194 2.01 -22.57 -11.79
CA MET A 194 1.17 -23.40 -10.92
C MET A 194 -0.24 -23.63 -11.48
N GLU A 195 -0.90 -22.57 -11.98
CA GLU A 195 -2.25 -22.69 -12.55
C GLU A 195 -2.25 -23.55 -13.81
N SER A 196 -1.26 -23.36 -14.68
CA SER A 196 -1.10 -24.16 -15.91
C SER A 196 -0.89 -25.64 -15.57
N GLU A 197 -0.07 -25.94 -14.57
CA GLU A 197 0.17 -27.32 -14.13
C GLU A 197 -1.09 -27.97 -13.52
N LEU A 198 -1.87 -27.23 -12.73
CA LEU A 198 -3.13 -27.72 -12.17
C LEU A 198 -4.17 -28.00 -13.27
N ILE A 199 -4.28 -27.11 -14.26
CA ILE A 199 -5.16 -27.32 -15.43
C ILE A 199 -4.72 -28.55 -16.23
N ASN A 200 -3.41 -28.71 -16.46
CA ASN A 200 -2.88 -29.87 -17.17
C ASN A 200 -3.14 -31.18 -16.39
N LEU A 201 -3.01 -31.16 -15.07
CA LEU A 201 -3.33 -32.31 -14.22
C LEU A 201 -4.82 -32.67 -14.27
N ASP A 202 -5.70 -31.67 -14.27
CA ASP A 202 -7.14 -31.89 -14.42
C ASP A 202 -7.48 -32.52 -15.79
N ARG A 203 -6.92 -31.96 -16.88
CA ARG A 203 -7.04 -32.51 -18.23
C ARG A 203 -6.58 -33.97 -18.31
N ILE A 204 -5.41 -34.29 -17.74
CA ILE A 204 -4.89 -35.66 -17.69
C ILE A 204 -5.84 -36.58 -16.92
N ARG A 205 -6.43 -36.13 -15.80
CA ARG A 205 -7.39 -36.91 -15.03
C ARG A 205 -8.69 -37.18 -15.78
N THR A 206 -9.20 -36.20 -16.53
CA THR A 206 -10.48 -36.31 -17.25
C THR A 206 -10.35 -37.06 -18.58
N MET A 207 -9.27 -36.83 -19.32
CA MET A 207 -9.12 -37.29 -20.71
C MET A 207 -8.07 -38.38 -20.91
N GLY A 208 -7.23 -38.65 -19.90
CA GLY A 208 -6.07 -39.52 -20.03
C GLY A 208 -4.86 -38.81 -20.67
N ILE A 209 -3.67 -39.34 -20.42
CA ILE A 209 -2.39 -38.71 -20.80
C ILE A 209 -2.28 -38.43 -22.30
N SER A 210 -2.76 -39.35 -23.15
CA SER A 210 -2.63 -39.23 -24.60
C SER A 210 -3.45 -38.10 -25.22
N MET A 211 -4.61 -37.75 -24.64
CA MET A 211 -5.47 -36.66 -25.13
C MET A 211 -5.17 -35.31 -24.48
N ALA A 212 -4.48 -35.29 -23.33
CA ALA A 212 -4.19 -34.07 -22.59
C ALA A 212 -2.90 -33.36 -23.03
N LEU A 213 -2.07 -34.03 -23.85
CA LEU A 213 -0.79 -33.53 -24.35
C LEU A 213 -0.82 -33.04 -25.81
N ASP A 214 -1.96 -33.22 -26.50
CA ASP A 214 -2.26 -32.65 -27.82
C ASP A 214 -2.92 -31.27 -27.67
#